data_AF-A0A397GTS7-F1
#
_entry.id   AF-A0A397GTS7-F1
#
_cell.length_a   1.000
_cell.length_b   1.000
_cell.length_c   1.000
_cell.angle_alpha   90.00
_cell.angle_beta   90.00
_cell.angle_gamma   90.00
#
_symmetry.space_group_name_H-M   'P 1'
#
loop_
_entity.id
_entity.type
_entity.pdbx_description
1 polymer ?
#
loop_
_entity_poly.entity_id
_entity_poly.type
_entity_poly.pdbx_seq_one_letter_code
_entity_poly.pdbx_strand_id
1 'polypeptide(L)'
;MAAKIISGKCKNNFGTINNKIPIQDNFSNTKVYISLKNERSKIDYFEFSNLLWISNFNPTNSYPDYKIGTEWAGKYSIVLNTNNLKFGWGILELMSQNYFSQPQELNGRKNSLQIYIPCRVAIVVL
;
A
#
# COMPACT_ATOMS: atom_id res chain seq x y z
N MET A 1 -12.85 -21.43 -46.85
CA MET A 1 -11.64 -20.62 -46.56
C MET A 1 -12.05 -19.54 -45.56
N ALA A 2 -11.66 -19.66 -44.29
CA ALA A 2 -11.90 -18.65 -43.26
C ALA A 2 -10.75 -18.71 -42.24
N ALA A 3 -10.17 -17.55 -41.96
CA ALA A 3 -8.94 -17.41 -41.20
C ALA A 3 -9.16 -17.57 -39.68
N LYS A 4 -8.12 -18.09 -39.05
CA LYS A 4 -7.96 -18.38 -37.63
C LYS A 4 -7.49 -17.09 -36.92
N ILE A 5 -8.21 -16.64 -35.89
CA ILE A 5 -7.69 -15.74 -34.86
C ILE A 5 -7.78 -16.47 -33.52
N ILE A 6 -6.63 -16.71 -32.92
CA ILE A 6 -6.44 -17.50 -31.71
C ILE A 6 -6.71 -16.56 -30.53
N SER A 7 -7.88 -16.70 -29.88
CA SER A 7 -8.11 -16.02 -28.60
C SER A 7 -7.39 -16.79 -27.50
N GLY A 8 -6.32 -16.18 -26.96
CA GLY A 8 -5.68 -16.64 -25.75
C GLY A 8 -6.63 -16.50 -24.58
N LYS A 9 -7.26 -17.60 -24.17
CA LYS A 9 -7.99 -17.72 -22.91
C LYS A 9 -7.00 -17.59 -21.75
N CYS A 10 -6.95 -16.45 -21.06
CA CYS A 10 -6.53 -16.44 -19.66
C CYS A 10 -7.62 -17.17 -18.87
N LYS A 11 -7.40 -18.47 -18.61
CA LYS A 11 -8.24 -19.28 -17.73
C LYS A 11 -8.04 -18.78 -16.30
N ASN A 12 -9.11 -18.30 -15.67
CA ASN A 12 -9.16 -18.15 -14.22
C ASN A 12 -9.07 -19.55 -13.59
N ASN A 13 -7.89 -19.92 -13.10
CA ASN A 13 -7.70 -21.13 -12.30
C ASN A 13 -7.97 -20.83 -10.81
N PHE A 14 -9.12 -20.23 -10.48
CA PHE A 14 -9.65 -20.32 -9.12
C PHE A 14 -10.43 -21.63 -9.00
N GLY A 15 -9.68 -22.73 -8.98
CA GLY A 15 -10.23 -24.03 -8.62
C GLY A 15 -10.68 -24.01 -7.16
N THR A 16 -11.83 -24.63 -6.91
CA THR A 16 -12.39 -24.89 -5.59
C THR A 16 -11.42 -25.79 -4.80
N ILE A 17 -10.49 -25.19 -4.05
CA ILE A 17 -9.66 -25.92 -3.09
C ILE A 17 -10.48 -26.14 -1.81
N ASN A 18 -11.18 -27.26 -1.78
CA ASN A 18 -11.69 -27.87 -0.55
C ASN A 18 -10.51 -28.38 0.28
N ASN A 19 -9.83 -27.48 0.98
CA ASN A 19 -8.83 -27.85 1.97
C ASN A 19 -9.34 -27.44 3.35
N LYS A 20 -9.75 -28.43 4.15
CA LYS A 20 -9.76 -28.36 5.62
C LYS A 20 -8.32 -28.22 6.09
N ILE A 21 -7.75 -27.04 5.95
CA ILE A 21 -6.62 -26.59 6.75
C ILE A 21 -7.27 -25.86 7.93
N PRO A 22 -6.91 -26.10 9.19
CA PRO A 22 -7.26 -25.16 10.24
C PRO A 22 -6.55 -23.86 9.89
N ILE A 23 -7.26 -22.97 9.21
CA ILE A 23 -6.95 -21.54 9.22
C ILE A 23 -6.98 -21.19 10.70
N GLN A 24 -5.81 -21.14 11.32
CA GLN A 24 -5.68 -20.47 12.60
C GLN A 24 -5.97 -19.01 12.27
N ASP A 25 -7.24 -18.64 12.37
CA ASP A 25 -7.72 -17.27 12.28
C ASP A 25 -7.23 -16.50 13.50
N ASN A 26 -5.92 -16.28 13.56
CA ASN A 26 -5.27 -15.36 14.48
C ASN A 26 -5.53 -13.89 14.09
N PHE A 27 -6.41 -13.64 13.12
CA PHE A 27 -6.84 -12.30 12.72
C PHE A 27 -7.88 -11.69 13.67
N SER A 28 -8.48 -12.47 14.58
CA SER A 28 -9.63 -12.01 15.40
C SER A 28 -9.32 -10.85 16.35
N ASN A 29 -8.05 -10.60 16.69
CA ASN A 29 -7.62 -9.54 17.61
C ASN A 29 -6.76 -8.45 16.97
N THR A 30 -6.62 -8.42 15.63
CA THR A 30 -5.80 -7.39 14.98
C THR A 30 -6.58 -6.10 14.83
N LYS A 31 -6.23 -5.08 15.62
CA LYS A 31 -6.78 -3.73 15.49
C LYS A 31 -6.27 -3.13 14.18
N VAL A 32 -7.16 -2.95 13.22
CA VAL A 32 -6.91 -2.19 11.99
C VAL A 32 -7.35 -0.77 12.23
N TYR A 33 -6.46 0.19 11.98
CA TYR A 33 -6.83 1.60 12.01
C TYR A 33 -6.81 2.15 10.60
N ILE A 34 -7.99 2.47 10.09
CA ILE A 34 -8.16 3.10 8.79
C ILE A 34 -8.09 4.60 9.01
N SER A 35 -7.10 5.25 8.41
CA SER A 35 -7.03 6.70 8.45
C SER A 35 -7.95 7.31 7.38
N LEU A 36 -8.20 8.62 7.54
CA LEU A 36 -9.00 9.45 6.66
C LEU A 36 -8.79 9.19 5.16
N LYS A 37 -9.87 8.74 4.50
CA LYS A 37 -10.00 8.76 3.04
C LYS A 37 -10.11 10.20 2.56
N ASN A 38 -9.10 10.68 1.85
CA ASN A 38 -9.13 12.03 1.29
C ASN A 38 -9.60 11.98 -0.18
N GLU A 39 -10.87 12.31 -0.42
CA GLU A 39 -11.50 12.24 -1.74
C GLU A 39 -10.82 13.10 -2.82
N ARG A 40 -10.24 14.24 -2.43
CA ARG A 40 -9.56 15.15 -3.36
C ARG A 40 -8.20 14.60 -3.78
N SER A 41 -7.41 14.14 -2.82
CA SER A 41 -6.09 13.57 -3.12
C SER A 41 -6.16 12.16 -3.70
N LYS A 42 -7.23 11.41 -3.36
CA LYS A 42 -7.38 9.97 -3.61
C LYS A 42 -6.29 9.13 -2.96
N ILE A 43 -5.80 9.58 -1.80
CA ILE A 43 -4.86 8.85 -0.96
C ILE A 43 -5.64 8.19 0.17
N ASP A 44 -5.39 6.89 0.33
CA ASP A 44 -5.87 6.07 1.44
C ASP A 44 -4.67 5.47 2.17
N TYR A 45 -4.70 5.46 3.49
CA TYR A 45 -3.68 4.79 4.30
C TYR A 45 -4.26 4.19 5.57
N PHE A 46 -3.62 3.15 6.10
CA PHE A 46 -4.06 2.47 7.31
C PHE A 46 -2.91 1.77 8.00
N GLU A 47 -3.08 1.51 9.29
CA GLU A 47 -2.13 0.75 10.11
C GLU A 47 -2.65 -0.68 10.30
N PHE A 48 -1.78 -1.66 10.02
CA PHE A 48 -2.07 -3.07 10.17
C PHE A 48 -0.80 -3.84 10.56
N SER A 49 -0.84 -4.57 11.68
CA SER A 49 0.27 -5.43 12.15
C SER A 49 1.64 -4.72 12.19
N ASN A 50 1.69 -3.54 12.81
CA ASN A 50 2.88 -2.67 12.90
C ASN A 50 3.41 -2.14 11.55
N LEU A 51 2.64 -2.26 10.48
CA LEU A 51 2.94 -1.69 9.17
C LEU A 51 2.00 -0.54 8.87
N LEU A 52 2.52 0.45 8.16
CA LEU A 52 1.75 1.57 7.63
C LEU A 52 1.61 1.39 6.12
N TRP A 53 0.37 1.15 5.70
CA TRP A 53 -0.03 0.90 4.32
C TRP A 53 -0.50 2.19 3.71
N ILE A 54 0.03 2.56 2.54
CA ILE A 54 -0.25 3.83 1.88
C ILE A 54 -0.52 3.56 0.41
N SER A 55 -1.63 4.06 -0.12
CA SER A 55 -2.02 3.89 -1.53
C SER A 55 -2.47 5.22 -2.13
N ASN A 56 -1.92 5.57 -3.28
CA ASN A 56 -2.33 6.74 -4.05
C ASN A 56 -3.08 6.30 -5.31
N PHE A 57 -4.40 6.45 -5.29
CA PHE A 57 -5.29 6.15 -6.42
C PHE A 57 -5.46 7.33 -7.38
N ASN A 58 -4.70 8.41 -7.20
CA ASN A 58 -4.73 9.52 -8.14
C ASN A 58 -4.16 9.06 -9.50
N PRO A 59 -4.88 9.31 -10.62
CA PRO A 59 -4.44 8.87 -11.93
C PRO A 59 -3.20 9.61 -12.43
N THR A 60 -2.89 10.80 -11.90
CA THR A 60 -1.85 11.69 -12.44
C THR A 60 -0.97 12.31 -11.36
N ASN A 61 -1.56 12.70 -10.22
CA ASN A 61 -0.87 13.53 -9.24
C ASN A 61 -0.04 12.70 -8.26
N SER A 62 1.22 13.08 -8.15
CA SER A 62 2.15 12.61 -7.12
C SER A 62 2.29 13.67 -6.03
N TYR A 63 2.61 13.25 -4.80
CA TYR A 63 2.68 14.13 -3.64
C TYR A 63 4.06 14.01 -2.97
N PRO A 64 4.97 14.99 -3.12
CA PRO A 64 6.34 14.94 -2.59
C PRO A 64 6.40 14.85 -1.06
N ASP A 65 5.46 15.51 -0.40
CA ASP A 65 5.55 15.90 1.00
C ASP A 65 4.24 15.61 1.76
N TYR A 66 3.57 14.51 1.42
CA TYR A 66 2.26 14.20 1.98
C TYR A 66 2.39 13.79 3.45
N LYS A 67 1.62 14.45 4.32
CA LYS A 67 1.59 14.15 5.76
C LYS A 67 0.54 13.09 6.06
N ILE A 68 0.94 12.03 6.75
CA ILE A 68 0.08 10.95 7.22
C ILE A 68 0.19 10.83 8.74
N GLY A 69 -0.93 10.54 9.41
CA GLY A 69 -0.92 10.30 10.86
C GLY A 69 -0.46 8.88 11.18
N THR A 70 0.34 8.71 12.22
CA THR A 70 0.76 7.39 12.71
C THR A 70 0.87 7.34 14.23
N GLU A 71 0.52 6.19 14.82
CA GLU A 71 0.61 6.01 16.27
C GLU A 71 2.07 5.92 16.73
N TRP A 72 2.95 5.34 15.92
CA TRP A 72 4.31 5.02 16.32
C TRP A 72 5.27 6.17 16.06
N ALA A 73 6.24 6.34 16.95
CA ALA A 73 7.35 7.27 16.74
C ALA A 73 8.59 6.47 16.33
N GLY A 74 9.37 7.01 15.41
CA GLY A 74 10.65 6.46 15.02
C GLY A 74 10.99 6.66 13.55
N LYS A 75 11.82 5.73 13.07
CA LYS A 75 12.32 5.65 11.72
C LYS A 75 11.54 4.59 10.96
N TYR A 76 11.02 4.96 9.79
CA TYR A 76 10.29 4.12 8.88
C TYR A 76 11.14 3.77 7.67
N SER A 77 11.12 2.51 7.26
CA SER A 77 11.80 2.03 6.05
C SER A 77 10.78 1.42 5.09
N ILE A 78 10.95 1.63 3.79
CA ILE A 78 10.06 1.04 2.79
C ILE A 78 10.32 -0.47 2.71
N VAL A 79 9.29 -1.26 2.99
CA VAL A 79 9.34 -2.73 2.86
C VAL A 79 8.70 -3.21 1.56
N LEU A 80 7.76 -2.44 1.02
CA LEU A 80 7.12 -2.72 -0.27
C LEU A 80 6.90 -1.43 -1.05
N ASN A 81 7.21 -1.46 -2.35
CA ASN A 81 6.90 -0.40 -3.31
C ASN A 81 6.45 -1.05 -4.62
N THR A 82 5.19 -0.87 -5.02
CA THR A 82 4.66 -1.44 -6.27
C THR A 82 5.23 -0.80 -7.53
N ASN A 83 5.83 0.38 -7.42
CA ASN A 83 6.49 1.09 -8.52
C ASN A 83 8.00 0.81 -8.59
N ASN A 84 8.46 -0.25 -7.92
CA ASN A 84 9.86 -0.68 -7.99
C ASN A 84 10.16 -1.25 -9.39
N LEU A 85 11.33 -0.88 -9.93
CA LEU A 85 11.86 -1.37 -11.22
C LEU A 85 11.80 -2.90 -11.35
N LYS A 86 11.96 -3.62 -10.23
CA LYS A 86 11.88 -5.10 -10.18
C LYS A 86 10.55 -5.67 -10.66
N PHE A 87 9.47 -4.92 -10.58
CA PHE A 87 8.15 -5.36 -11.05
C PHE A 87 7.89 -5.03 -12.54
N GLY A 88 8.91 -4.58 -13.28
CA GLY A 88 8.87 -4.38 -14.73
C GLY A 88 8.19 -3.09 -15.22
N TRP A 89 7.32 -2.50 -14.40
CA TRP A 89 6.62 -1.24 -14.69
C TRP A 89 7.13 -0.05 -13.87
N GLY A 90 8.06 -0.31 -12.96
CA GLY A 90 8.58 0.71 -12.05
C GLY A 90 9.38 1.78 -12.77
N ILE A 91 9.26 3.02 -12.29
CA ILE A 91 10.03 4.17 -12.80
C ILE A 91 10.98 4.76 -11.76
N LEU A 92 10.90 4.31 -10.50
CA LEU A 92 11.57 4.94 -9.35
C LEU A 92 12.05 3.89 -8.32
N GLU A 93 13.33 3.95 -7.95
CA GLU A 93 13.89 3.15 -6.85
C GLU A 93 13.87 3.95 -5.55
N LEU A 94 12.82 3.73 -4.74
CA LEU A 94 12.63 4.40 -3.44
C LEU A 94 13.03 3.53 -2.23
N MET A 95 13.44 2.28 -2.45
CA MET A 95 13.62 1.30 -1.35
C MET A 95 14.69 1.68 -0.31
N SER A 96 15.65 2.54 -0.67
CA SER A 96 16.73 3.00 0.23
C SER A 96 16.35 4.22 1.08
N GLN A 97 15.18 4.82 0.84
CA GLN A 97 14.73 5.99 1.58
C GLN A 97 14.24 5.62 2.98
N ASN A 98 14.59 6.46 3.95
CA ASN A 98 14.12 6.36 5.32
C ASN A 98 13.31 7.60 5.66
N TYR A 99 12.20 7.42 6.35
CA TYR A 99 11.35 8.49 6.83
C TYR A 99 11.37 8.56 8.35
N PHE A 100 11.13 9.72 8.92
CA PHE A 100 11.16 9.94 10.37
C PHE A 100 9.85 10.57 10.81
N SER A 101 9.22 10.00 11.83
CA SER A 101 8.02 10.59 12.41
C SER A 101 8.34 11.87 13.15
N GLN A 102 7.38 12.78 13.18
CA GLN A 102 7.38 13.96 14.03
C GLN A 102 6.27 13.84 15.09
N PRO A 103 6.48 14.32 16.34
CA PRO A 103 5.47 14.34 17.38
C PRO A 103 4.43 15.44 17.11
N GLN A 104 3.67 15.26 16.04
CA GLN A 104 2.62 16.15 15.59
C GLN A 104 1.34 15.33 15.41
N GLU A 105 0.30 15.71 16.14
CA GLU A 105 -0.99 15.04 16.04
C GLU A 105 -1.63 15.28 14.67
N LEU A 106 -2.09 14.20 14.04
CA LEU A 106 -2.77 14.26 12.76
C LEU A 106 -3.80 13.13 12.67
N ASN A 107 -5.04 13.49 12.34
CA ASN A 107 -6.13 12.55 12.10
C ASN A 107 -6.46 11.61 13.28
N GLY A 108 -6.15 12.00 14.51
CA GLY A 108 -6.37 11.17 15.70
C GLY A 108 -5.21 10.23 16.04
N ARG A 109 -4.04 10.47 15.46
CA ARG A 109 -2.77 9.83 15.79
C ARG A 109 -1.80 10.81 16.42
N LYS A 110 -0.92 10.30 17.31
CA LYS A 110 0.02 11.11 18.11
C LYS A 110 1.18 11.68 17.29
N ASN A 111 1.58 10.98 16.23
CA ASN A 111 2.70 11.35 15.39
C ASN A 111 2.24 11.54 13.94
N SER A 112 3.09 12.18 13.14
CA SER A 112 2.91 12.29 11.71
C SER A 112 4.18 11.94 10.95
N LEU A 113 4.02 11.41 9.75
CA LEU A 113 5.09 11.06 8.82
C LEU A 113 4.92 11.87 7.55
N GLN A 114 6.02 12.42 7.03
CA GLN A 114 6.02 13.11 5.74
C GLN A 114 6.70 12.21 4.70
N ILE A 115 5.99 11.89 3.62
CA ILE A 115 6.42 10.88 2.65
C ILE A 115 6.08 11.29 1.21
N TYR A 116 6.97 10.91 0.30
CA TYR A 116 6.71 11.00 -1.14
C TYR A 116 5.82 9.86 -1.60
N ILE A 117 4.67 10.18 -2.19
CA ILE A 117 3.70 9.22 -2.70
C ILE A 117 3.46 9.45 -4.19
N PRO A 118 4.07 8.63 -5.08
CA PRO A 118 3.83 8.73 -6.52
C PRO A 118 2.39 8.34 -6.89
N CYS A 119 1.92 8.78 -8.06
CA CYS A 119 0.58 8.42 -8.57
C CYS A 119 0.47 6.93 -8.91
N ARG A 120 -0.67 6.30 -8.60
CA ARG A 120 -0.97 4.87 -8.85
C ARG A 120 -0.01 3.90 -8.18
N VAL A 121 0.48 4.23 -6.98
CA VAL A 121 1.44 3.40 -6.23
C VAL A 121 0.87 3.01 -4.88
N ALA A 122 1.20 1.79 -4.45
CA ALA A 122 1.08 1.34 -3.07
C ALA A 122 2.49 1.19 -2.45
N ILE A 123 2.65 1.77 -1.27
CA ILE A 123 3.87 1.73 -0.46
C ILE A 123 3.51 1.16 0.91
N VAL A 124 4.36 0.30 1.44
CA VAL A 124 4.27 -0.18 2.82
C VAL A 124 5.57 0.18 3.52
N VAL A 125 5.44 0.76 4.71
CA VAL A 125 6.57 1.13 5.56
C VAL A 125 6.47 0.44 6.92
N LEU A 126 7.63 0.12 7.49
CA LEU A 126 7.85 -0.45 8.82
C LEU A 126 8.66 0.51 9.67
#